data_AF-A0A3P3Z847-F1
#
_entry.id   AF-A0A3P3Z847-F1
#
_cell.length_a   1.000
_cell.length_b   1.000
_cell.length_c   1.000
_cell.angle_alpha   90.00
_cell.angle_beta   90.00
_cell.angle_gamma   90.00
#
_symmetry.space_group_name_H-M   'P 1'
#
loop_
_entity.id
_entity.type
_entity.pdbx_description
1 polymer ?
#
loop_
_entity_poly.entity_id
_entity_poly.type
_entity_poly.pdbx_seq_one_letter_code
_entity_poly.pdbx_strand_id
1 'polypeptide(L)'
;MEQVPALLPAADTPSPIARPAQTAAFFLASFDPFVFSYCTFDFPTILHHAAELHEYELLDRPESLLISPKSLFLQSSVRFRFGYERQQRLALVLQSLLHEHDESDRSPVSCAHALGVACPLLVPFLRGVCLSVETQHPFAPQAAYVLEELLASGFVSPALYLDGAYGDRRNTLAQLLQLAAREFGSRSALFTGLLLGKEQATPQDAVAVGRLVNHTLATADRRRLDWALKARGAMRQKLTPKHGWTLGPPLSSSGQRKK
;
A
#
# COMPACT_ATOMS: atom_id res chain seq x y z
N MET A 1 40.51 1.58 42.26
CA MET A 1 39.12 2.02 42.00
C MET A 1 39.01 2.22 40.50
N GLU A 2 38.58 1.17 39.79
CA GLU A 2 38.38 1.18 38.34
C GLU A 2 37.13 2.00 38.01
N GLN A 3 37.29 3.00 37.15
CA GLN A 3 36.18 3.72 36.53
C GLN A 3 35.65 2.87 35.39
N VAL A 4 34.40 2.41 35.54
CA VAL A 4 33.61 1.79 34.47
C VAL A 4 33.24 2.88 33.46
N PRO A 5 33.49 2.70 32.15
CA PRO A 5 33.07 3.67 31.15
C PRO A 5 31.55 3.65 30.99
N ALA A 6 31.00 4.86 30.92
CA ALA A 6 29.59 5.15 30.75
C ALA A 6 28.95 4.34 29.60
N LEU A 7 27.86 3.64 29.94
CA LEU A 7 26.88 3.15 28.97
C LEU A 7 26.36 4.35 28.17
N LEU A 8 26.63 4.35 26.87
CA LEU A 8 26.02 5.28 25.93
C LEU A 8 24.49 5.20 26.08
N PRO A 9 23.77 6.33 26.06
CA PRO A 9 22.31 6.31 26.06
C PRO A 9 21.82 5.52 24.83
N ALA A 10 20.89 4.59 25.06
CA ALA A 10 20.33 3.63 24.09
C ALA A 10 19.70 4.26 22.80
N ALA A 11 19.72 5.59 22.68
CA ALA A 11 19.26 6.32 21.51
C ALA A 11 20.29 6.36 20.36
N ASP A 12 21.59 6.15 20.64
CA ASP A 12 22.67 6.25 19.64
C ASP A 12 23.21 4.88 19.17
N THR A 13 22.69 3.77 19.71
CA THR A 13 22.96 2.46 19.12
C THR A 13 22.11 2.29 17.87
N PRO A 14 22.69 2.10 16.67
CA PRO A 14 21.90 1.74 15.49
C PRO A 14 21.09 0.49 15.84
N SER A 15 19.82 0.47 15.47
CA SER A 15 18.98 -0.71 15.70
C SER A 15 19.71 -1.95 15.19
N PRO A 16 19.79 -3.04 15.97
CA PRO A 16 20.48 -4.24 15.53
C PRO A 16 19.96 -4.63 14.15
N ILE A 17 20.86 -4.79 13.19
CA ILE A 17 20.50 -5.19 11.82
C ILE A 17 19.81 -6.54 11.94
N ALA A 18 18.50 -6.58 11.70
CA ALA A 18 17.76 -7.83 11.74
C ALA A 18 18.24 -8.72 10.59
N ARG A 19 18.30 -10.03 10.83
CA ARG A 19 18.68 -10.98 9.75
C ARG A 19 17.69 -10.83 8.59
N PRO A 20 18.11 -11.02 7.31
CA PRO A 20 17.21 -10.89 6.16
C PRO A 20 15.89 -11.64 6.31
N ALA A 21 15.90 -12.85 6.88
CA ALA A 21 14.69 -13.62 7.18
C ALA A 21 13.74 -12.96 8.20
N GLN A 22 14.28 -12.32 9.24
CA GLN A 22 13.49 -11.59 10.24
C GLN A 22 12.89 -10.32 9.62
N THR A 23 13.68 -9.63 8.80
CA THR A 23 13.25 -8.45 8.06
C THR A 23 12.16 -8.79 7.04
N ALA A 24 12.32 -9.88 6.30
CA ALA A 24 11.29 -10.41 5.40
C ALA A 24 9.99 -10.75 6.13
N ALA A 25 10.08 -11.43 7.28
CA ALA A 25 8.93 -11.74 8.11
C ALA A 25 8.19 -10.48 8.58
N PHE A 26 8.90 -9.41 8.95
CA PHE A 26 8.31 -8.13 9.29
C PHE A 26 7.51 -7.52 8.12
N PHE A 27 8.08 -7.45 6.92
CA PHE A 27 7.40 -6.86 5.76
C PHE A 27 6.22 -7.71 5.28
N LEU A 28 6.34 -9.04 5.36
CA LEU A 28 5.22 -9.94 5.09
C LEU A 28 4.09 -9.74 6.11
N ALA A 29 4.41 -9.65 7.40
CA ALA A 29 3.41 -9.39 8.45
C ALA A 29 2.82 -7.98 8.38
N SER A 30 3.55 -7.02 7.81
CA SER A 30 3.10 -5.65 7.58
C SER A 30 2.09 -5.56 6.44
N PHE A 31 2.05 -6.54 5.54
CA PHE A 31 1.03 -6.62 4.52
C PHE A 31 -0.27 -7.18 5.11
N ASP A 32 -1.15 -6.26 5.48
CA ASP A 32 -2.55 -6.56 5.77
C ASP A 32 -3.41 -6.09 4.59
N PRO A 33 -4.14 -6.99 3.91
CA PRO A 33 -4.99 -6.64 2.76
C PRO A 33 -5.99 -5.53 3.05
N PHE A 34 -6.55 -5.47 4.27
CA PHE A 34 -7.47 -4.41 4.67
C PHE A 34 -6.75 -3.06 4.68
N VAL A 35 -5.60 -2.96 5.35
CA VAL A 35 -4.85 -1.71 5.47
C VAL A 35 -4.27 -1.30 4.13
N PHE A 36 -3.71 -2.24 3.39
CA PHE A 36 -3.16 -1.98 2.07
C PHE A 36 -4.23 -1.41 1.14
N SER A 37 -5.38 -2.06 1.03
CA SER A 37 -6.49 -1.61 0.17
C SER A 37 -7.01 -0.25 0.61
N TYR A 38 -7.19 -0.04 1.93
CA TYR A 38 -7.60 1.26 2.47
C TYR A 38 -6.57 2.36 2.19
N CYS A 39 -5.29 2.02 2.10
CA CYS A 39 -4.21 2.94 1.76
C CYS A 39 -4.10 3.23 0.26
N THR A 40 -4.44 2.25 -0.59
CA THR A 40 -4.25 2.28 -2.05
C THR A 40 -5.44 2.91 -2.77
N PHE A 41 -6.67 2.52 -2.40
CA PHE A 41 -7.88 3.02 -3.04
C PHE A 41 -8.35 4.33 -2.41
N ASP A 42 -8.66 5.31 -3.26
CA ASP A 42 -9.21 6.57 -2.79
C ASP A 42 -10.63 6.38 -2.21
N PHE A 43 -10.99 7.25 -1.29
CA PHE A 43 -12.25 7.16 -0.57
C PHE A 43 -13.49 7.15 -1.50
N PRO A 44 -13.54 7.96 -2.58
CA PRO A 44 -14.61 7.86 -3.57
C PRO A 44 -14.73 6.48 -4.23
N THR A 45 -13.61 5.84 -4.60
CA THR A 45 -13.60 4.49 -5.17
C THR A 45 -14.18 3.48 -4.17
N ILE A 46 -13.79 3.58 -2.89
CA ILE A 46 -14.32 2.71 -1.83
C ILE A 46 -15.83 2.86 -1.68
N LEU A 47 -16.35 4.09 -1.67
CA LEU A 47 -17.79 4.34 -1.55
C LEU A 47 -18.57 3.91 -2.78
N HIS A 48 -17.99 4.10 -3.98
CA HIS A 48 -18.61 3.65 -5.22
C HIS A 48 -18.77 2.13 -5.21
N HIS A 49 -17.71 1.39 -4.87
CA HIS A 49 -17.74 -0.07 -4.77
C HIS A 49 -18.69 -0.57 -3.69
N ALA A 50 -18.75 0.13 -2.55
CA ALA A 50 -19.74 -0.18 -1.51
C ALA A 50 -21.18 -0.04 -2.02
N ALA A 51 -21.46 0.92 -2.91
CA ALA A 51 -22.78 1.05 -3.53
C ALA A 51 -23.10 -0.09 -4.50
N GLU A 52 -22.11 -0.54 -5.28
CA GLU A 52 -22.24 -1.68 -6.19
C GLU A 52 -22.50 -2.99 -5.43
N LEU A 53 -21.87 -3.16 -4.26
CA LEU A 53 -22.08 -4.30 -3.37
C LEU A 53 -23.32 -4.17 -2.46
N HIS A 54 -24.12 -3.12 -2.63
CA HIS A 54 -25.31 -2.85 -1.80
C HIS A 54 -25.03 -2.70 -0.29
N GLU A 55 -23.83 -2.23 0.08
CA GLU A 55 -23.41 -2.00 1.47
C GLU A 55 -23.90 -0.64 1.99
N TYR A 56 -25.21 -0.42 2.00
CA TYR A 56 -25.84 0.88 2.31
C TYR A 56 -25.52 1.43 3.70
N GLU A 57 -25.21 0.57 4.68
CA GLU A 57 -24.79 1.00 6.02
C GLU A 57 -23.47 1.79 5.99
N LEU A 58 -22.58 1.51 5.03
CA LEU A 58 -21.36 2.28 4.84
C LEU A 58 -21.64 3.67 4.25
N LEU A 59 -22.72 3.78 3.46
CA LEU A 59 -23.12 4.98 2.71
C LEU A 59 -23.97 5.97 3.53
N ASP A 60 -24.61 5.54 4.62
CA ASP A 60 -25.43 6.42 5.46
C ASP A 60 -24.59 7.52 6.15
N ARG A 61 -23.38 7.18 6.59
CA ARG A 61 -22.41 8.10 7.22
C ARG A 61 -20.97 7.80 6.78
N PRO A 62 -20.61 8.11 5.53
CA PRO A 62 -19.30 7.75 5.00
C PRO A 62 -18.15 8.43 5.76
N GLU A 63 -18.34 9.65 6.26
CA GLU A 63 -17.32 10.39 7.01
C GLU A 63 -16.84 9.69 8.29
N SER A 64 -17.65 8.78 8.85
CA SER A 64 -17.25 7.95 10.00
C SER A 64 -16.24 6.86 9.64
N LEU A 65 -16.06 6.58 8.35
CA LEU A 65 -15.05 5.67 7.81
C LEU A 65 -13.70 6.39 7.55
N LEU A 66 -13.58 7.68 7.86
CA LEU A 66 -12.34 8.43 7.70
C LEU A 66 -11.44 8.25 8.92
N ILE A 67 -10.39 7.46 8.75
CA ILE A 67 -9.35 7.24 9.74
C ILE A 67 -8.00 7.43 9.07
N SER A 68 -7.05 8.05 9.79
CA SER A 68 -5.66 8.18 9.33
C SER A 68 -5.08 6.82 8.91
N PRO A 69 -4.66 6.65 7.64
CA PRO A 69 -4.05 5.40 7.15
C PRO A 69 -2.79 5.03 7.94
N LYS A 70 -2.00 6.04 8.35
CA LYS A 70 -0.81 5.83 9.21
C LYS A 70 -1.19 5.24 10.57
N SER A 71 -2.31 5.66 11.16
CA SER A 71 -2.78 5.10 12.43
C SER A 71 -3.28 3.67 12.28
N LEU A 72 -3.97 3.35 11.17
CA LEU A 72 -4.42 1.98 10.88
C LEU A 72 -3.25 1.01 10.68
N PHE A 73 -2.15 1.48 10.09
CA PHE A 73 -0.93 0.69 9.92
C PHE A 73 -0.20 0.48 11.25
N LEU A 74 0.04 1.56 12.01
CA LEU A 74 0.82 1.49 13.25
C LEU A 74 0.07 0.81 14.41
N GLN A 75 -1.27 0.85 14.39
CA GLN A 75 -2.12 0.34 15.48
C GLN A 75 -3.34 -0.36 14.90
N SER A 76 -3.29 -1.69 14.82
CA SER A 76 -4.39 -2.51 14.28
C SER A 76 -5.71 -2.32 15.04
N SER A 77 -5.66 -2.01 16.34
CA SER A 77 -6.84 -1.74 17.18
C SER A 77 -7.62 -0.49 16.77
N VAL A 78 -7.03 0.42 15.99
CA VAL A 78 -7.73 1.61 15.50
C VAL A 78 -8.92 1.23 14.59
N ARG A 79 -8.89 0.05 13.96
CA ARG A 79 -10.00 -0.47 13.15
C ARG A 79 -11.31 -0.59 13.92
N PHE A 80 -11.26 -0.83 15.23
CA PHE A 80 -12.46 -0.92 16.05
C PHE A 80 -13.23 0.41 16.15
N ARG A 81 -12.61 1.55 15.80
CA ARG A 81 -13.29 2.84 15.73
C ARG A 81 -14.36 2.91 14.63
N PHE A 82 -14.30 2.02 13.63
CA PHE A 82 -15.38 1.89 12.65
C PHE A 82 -16.65 1.30 13.26
N GLY A 83 -16.55 0.58 14.38
CA GLY A 83 -17.59 -0.34 14.86
C GLY A 83 -17.46 -1.70 14.19
N TYR A 84 -17.80 -2.78 14.93
CA TYR A 84 -17.54 -4.15 14.50
C TYR A 84 -18.23 -4.50 13.16
N GLU A 85 -19.53 -4.24 13.04
CA GLU A 85 -20.31 -4.55 11.83
C GLU A 85 -19.81 -3.75 10.63
N ARG A 86 -19.59 -2.44 10.80
CA ARG A 86 -19.10 -1.58 9.72
C ARG A 86 -17.68 -1.91 9.30
N GLN A 87 -16.82 -2.33 10.24
CA GLN A 87 -15.49 -2.83 9.92
C GLN A 87 -15.56 -4.07 9.03
N GLN A 88 -16.44 -5.03 9.35
CA GLN A 88 -16.62 -6.24 8.55
C GLN A 88 -17.11 -5.93 7.14
N ARG A 89 -18.14 -5.08 7.00
CA ARG A 89 -18.64 -4.63 5.70
C ARG A 89 -17.56 -3.89 4.91
N LEU A 90 -16.82 -2.98 5.55
CA LEU A 90 -15.71 -2.29 4.90
C LEU A 90 -14.61 -3.28 4.47
N ALA A 91 -14.33 -4.31 5.26
CA ALA A 91 -13.39 -5.35 4.88
C ALA A 91 -13.84 -6.12 3.64
N LEU A 92 -15.13 -6.43 3.51
CA LEU A 92 -15.71 -7.06 2.30
C LEU A 92 -15.48 -6.17 1.07
N VAL A 93 -15.83 -4.88 1.16
CA VAL A 93 -15.64 -3.93 0.06
C VAL A 93 -14.17 -3.82 -0.35
N LEU A 94 -13.27 -3.66 0.62
CA LEU A 94 -11.83 -3.52 0.37
C LEU A 94 -11.20 -4.80 -0.19
N GLN A 95 -11.63 -5.97 0.30
CA GLN A 95 -11.18 -7.26 -0.21
C GLN A 95 -11.66 -7.48 -1.64
N SER A 96 -12.90 -7.13 -1.95
CA SER A 96 -13.47 -7.22 -3.30
C SER A 96 -12.71 -6.30 -4.27
N LEU A 97 -12.46 -5.04 -3.89
CA LEU A 97 -11.65 -4.11 -4.68
C LEU A 97 -10.23 -4.63 -4.96
N LEU A 98 -9.57 -5.17 -3.94
CA LEU A 98 -8.22 -5.72 -4.10
C LEU A 98 -8.23 -6.96 -5.00
N HIS A 99 -9.23 -7.81 -4.88
CA HIS A 99 -9.37 -8.99 -5.71
C HIS A 99 -9.55 -8.63 -7.18
N GLU A 100 -10.48 -7.74 -7.50
CA GLU A 100 -10.68 -7.24 -8.87
C GLU A 100 -9.42 -6.54 -9.42
N HIS A 101 -8.71 -5.81 -8.55
CA HIS A 101 -7.43 -5.23 -8.93
C HIS A 101 -6.38 -6.30 -9.25
N ASP A 102 -6.28 -7.34 -8.43
CA ASP A 102 -5.30 -8.43 -8.58
C ASP A 102 -5.57 -9.25 -9.84
N GLU A 103 -6.83 -9.40 -10.26
CA GLU A 103 -7.23 -10.04 -11.52
C GLU A 103 -6.90 -9.21 -12.77
N SER A 104 -6.63 -7.92 -12.63
CA SER A 104 -6.23 -7.08 -13.76
C SER A 104 -4.89 -7.51 -14.35
N ASP A 105 -4.77 -7.55 -15.67
CA ASP A 105 -3.51 -7.81 -16.39
C ASP A 105 -2.36 -6.87 -15.98
N ARG A 106 -2.71 -5.69 -15.46
CA ARG A 106 -1.75 -4.64 -15.08
C ARG A 106 -1.32 -4.72 -13.61
N SER A 107 -1.86 -5.67 -12.85
CA SER A 107 -1.54 -5.87 -11.43
C SER A 107 -0.14 -6.47 -11.26
N PRO A 108 0.55 -6.19 -10.15
CA PRO A 108 1.81 -6.87 -9.85
C PRO A 108 1.64 -8.40 -9.74
N VAL A 109 0.46 -8.88 -9.32
CA VAL A 109 0.15 -10.32 -9.19
C VAL A 109 0.10 -10.99 -10.55
N SER A 110 -0.73 -10.48 -11.48
CA SER A 110 -0.83 -11.01 -12.84
C SER A 110 0.50 -10.96 -13.58
N CYS A 111 1.26 -9.88 -13.39
CA CYS A 111 2.60 -9.77 -13.98
C CYS A 111 3.59 -10.78 -13.37
N ALA A 112 3.57 -11.01 -12.05
CA ALA A 112 4.41 -12.03 -11.42
C ALA A 112 4.10 -13.43 -11.97
N HIS A 113 2.82 -13.75 -12.17
CA HIS A 113 2.41 -15.00 -12.82
C HIS A 113 2.90 -15.09 -14.27
N ALA A 114 2.76 -14.02 -15.05
CA ALA A 114 3.23 -13.99 -16.45
C ALA A 114 4.75 -14.11 -16.57
N LEU A 115 5.50 -13.65 -15.56
CA LEU A 115 6.95 -13.80 -15.45
C LEU A 115 7.39 -15.17 -14.91
N GLY A 116 6.45 -16.06 -14.58
CA GLY A 116 6.74 -17.39 -14.04
C GLY A 116 7.28 -17.39 -12.61
N VAL A 117 6.97 -16.36 -11.82
CA VAL A 117 7.40 -16.28 -10.41
C VAL A 117 6.68 -17.33 -9.58
N ALA A 118 7.43 -18.29 -9.04
CA ALA A 118 6.90 -19.37 -8.22
C ALA A 118 6.56 -18.96 -6.78
N CYS A 119 7.22 -17.94 -6.23
CA CYS A 119 7.02 -17.51 -4.85
C CYS A 119 5.75 -16.66 -4.68
N PRO A 120 4.67 -17.18 -4.05
CA PRO A 120 3.38 -16.48 -3.97
C PRO A 120 3.43 -15.25 -3.05
N LEU A 121 4.39 -15.21 -2.12
CA LEU A 121 4.52 -14.14 -1.14
C LEU A 121 5.44 -13.01 -1.59
N LEU A 122 6.01 -13.07 -2.80
CA LEU A 122 6.88 -12.02 -3.31
C LEU A 122 6.11 -10.70 -3.49
N VAL A 123 4.93 -10.73 -4.12
CA VAL A 123 4.10 -9.53 -4.31
C VAL A 123 3.59 -8.98 -2.97
N PRO A 124 3.00 -9.79 -2.06
CA PRO A 124 2.70 -9.37 -0.69
C PRO A 124 3.87 -8.70 0.04
N PHE A 125 5.08 -9.26 -0.07
CA PHE A 125 6.28 -8.67 0.50
C PHE A 125 6.54 -7.26 -0.07
N LEU A 126 6.53 -7.11 -1.40
CA LEU A 126 6.77 -5.81 -2.05
C LEU A 126 5.70 -4.76 -1.69
N ARG A 127 4.43 -5.18 -1.56
CA ARG A 127 3.34 -4.35 -1.06
C ARG A 127 3.58 -3.91 0.38
N GLY A 128 4.01 -4.82 1.25
CA GLY A 128 4.40 -4.53 2.64
C GLY A 128 5.57 -3.56 2.75
N VAL A 129 6.56 -3.68 1.85
CA VAL A 129 7.67 -2.72 1.73
C VAL A 129 7.14 -1.33 1.35
N CYS A 130 6.33 -1.22 0.30
CA CYS A 130 5.76 0.06 -0.14
C CYS A 130 4.95 0.73 0.98
N LEU A 131 4.11 -0.04 1.68
CA LEU A 131 3.32 0.44 2.81
C LEU A 131 4.20 0.94 3.96
N SER A 132 5.25 0.19 4.32
CA SER A 132 6.17 0.56 5.40
C SER A 132 7.00 1.80 5.06
N VAL A 133 7.44 1.94 3.81
CA VAL A 133 8.21 3.09 3.32
C VAL A 133 7.38 4.36 3.41
N GLU A 134 6.15 4.33 2.90
CA GLU A 134 5.34 5.54 2.80
C GLU A 134 4.66 5.93 4.11
N THR A 135 4.51 4.98 5.04
CA THR A 135 4.14 5.29 6.44
C THR A 135 5.32 5.79 7.27
N GLN A 136 6.52 5.84 6.68
CA GLN A 136 7.79 6.22 7.29
C GLN A 136 8.14 5.33 8.49
N HIS A 137 7.92 4.02 8.34
CA HIS A 137 8.27 3.07 9.38
C HIS A 137 9.80 3.01 9.56
N PRO A 138 10.33 3.05 10.79
CA PRO A 138 11.79 3.06 11.03
C PRO A 138 12.54 1.86 10.44
N PHE A 139 11.87 0.72 10.29
CA PHE A 139 12.46 -0.49 9.70
C PHE A 139 12.47 -0.50 8.17
N ALA A 140 11.78 0.44 7.50
CA ALA A 140 11.65 0.45 6.04
C ALA A 140 13.00 0.40 5.28
N PRO A 141 14.08 1.09 5.71
CA PRO A 141 15.37 1.00 5.04
C PRO A 141 15.97 -0.42 5.01
N GLN A 142 15.61 -1.29 5.96
CA GLN A 142 16.13 -2.66 6.01
C GLN A 142 15.62 -3.55 4.88
N ALA A 143 14.60 -3.11 4.12
CA ALA A 143 14.14 -3.81 2.92
C ALA A 143 15.27 -4.04 1.90
N ALA A 144 16.27 -3.13 1.85
CA ALA A 144 17.42 -3.26 0.97
C ALA A 144 18.18 -4.59 1.19
N TYR A 145 18.39 -5.01 2.44
CA TYR A 145 19.08 -6.25 2.75
C TYR A 145 18.33 -7.49 2.25
N VAL A 146 17.00 -7.46 2.28
CA VAL A 146 16.16 -8.56 1.77
C VAL A 146 16.22 -8.60 0.24
N LEU A 147 16.16 -7.44 -0.41
CA LEU A 147 16.28 -7.34 -1.87
C LEU A 147 17.67 -7.82 -2.34
N GLU A 148 18.74 -7.42 -1.65
CA GLU A 148 20.10 -7.87 -1.95
C GLU A 148 20.26 -9.39 -1.79
N GLU A 149 19.72 -9.97 -0.72
CA GLU A 149 19.77 -11.42 -0.51
C GLU A 149 18.98 -12.19 -1.59
N LEU A 150 17.80 -11.70 -1.99
CA LEU A 150 17.05 -12.25 -3.12
C LEU A 150 17.83 -12.15 -4.44
N LEU A 151 18.63 -11.09 -4.63
CA LEU A 151 19.46 -10.96 -5.83
C LEU A 151 20.67 -11.89 -5.79
N ALA A 152 21.36 -12.00 -4.65
CA ALA A 152 22.62 -12.71 -4.49
C ALA A 152 22.43 -14.24 -4.43
N SER A 153 21.54 -14.71 -3.55
CA SER A 153 21.31 -16.14 -3.31
C SER A 153 19.99 -16.62 -3.90
N GLY A 154 19.00 -15.74 -4.09
CA GLY A 154 17.65 -16.12 -4.52
C GLY A 154 16.80 -16.67 -3.39
N PHE A 155 17.30 -16.67 -2.15
CA PHE A 155 16.63 -17.32 -1.04
C PHE A 155 16.84 -16.53 0.25
N VAL A 156 15.74 -16.07 0.84
CA VAL A 156 15.75 -15.41 2.16
C VAL A 156 15.15 -16.33 3.22
N SER A 157 14.06 -17.01 2.87
CA SER A 157 13.36 -17.96 3.72
C SER A 157 12.46 -18.87 2.88
N PRO A 158 11.91 -19.96 3.42
CA PRO A 158 10.92 -20.78 2.71
C PRO A 158 9.68 -19.99 2.24
N ALA A 159 9.38 -18.88 2.92
CA ALA A 159 8.27 -17.99 2.58
C ALA A 159 8.66 -16.90 1.56
N LEU A 160 9.95 -16.65 1.31
CA LEU A 160 10.39 -15.59 0.41
C LEU A 160 11.67 -16.00 -0.32
N TYR A 161 11.51 -16.28 -1.61
CA TYR A 161 12.56 -16.72 -2.52
C TYR A 161 12.27 -16.22 -3.93
N LEU A 162 13.27 -16.25 -4.80
CA LEU A 162 13.19 -15.91 -6.20
C LEU A 162 14.18 -16.76 -6.99
N ASP A 163 13.66 -17.64 -7.84
CA ASP A 163 14.46 -18.55 -8.63
C ASP A 163 15.13 -17.85 -9.83
N GLY A 164 16.15 -18.51 -10.39
CA GLY A 164 16.86 -18.05 -11.58
C GLY A 164 18.25 -17.50 -11.32
N ALA A 165 18.95 -17.15 -12.41
CA ALA A 165 20.27 -16.55 -12.33
C ALA A 165 20.19 -15.10 -11.83
N TYR A 166 21.31 -14.55 -11.35
CA TYR A 166 21.38 -13.16 -10.87
C TYR A 166 20.72 -12.16 -11.83
N GLY A 167 20.98 -12.29 -13.14
CA GLY A 167 20.37 -11.44 -14.16
C GLY A 167 18.85 -11.54 -14.19
N ASP A 168 18.30 -12.75 -14.22
CA ASP A 168 16.85 -12.98 -14.25
C ASP A 168 16.16 -12.49 -12.98
N ARG A 169 16.76 -12.78 -11.82
CA ARG A 169 16.28 -12.30 -10.51
C ARG A 169 16.25 -10.79 -10.46
N ARG A 170 17.31 -10.13 -10.94
CA ARG A 170 17.38 -8.67 -11.01
C ARG A 170 16.27 -8.09 -11.88
N ASN A 171 16.04 -8.65 -13.06
CA ASN A 171 15.07 -8.11 -14.00
C ASN A 171 13.65 -8.27 -13.45
N THR A 172 13.34 -9.46 -12.94
CA THR A 172 12.06 -9.77 -12.29
C THR A 172 11.83 -8.87 -11.08
N LEU A 173 12.82 -8.72 -10.21
CA LEU A 173 12.70 -7.88 -9.02
C LEU A 173 12.56 -6.39 -9.37
N ALA A 174 13.31 -5.90 -10.36
CA ALA A 174 13.19 -4.53 -10.84
C ALA A 174 11.78 -4.26 -11.39
N GLN A 175 11.25 -5.14 -12.24
CA GLN A 175 9.93 -5.00 -12.85
C GLN A 175 8.82 -5.06 -11.79
N LEU A 176 8.85 -6.05 -10.90
CA LEU A 176 7.82 -6.19 -9.86
C LEU A 176 7.88 -5.05 -8.83
N LEU A 177 9.07 -4.56 -8.47
CA LEU A 177 9.21 -3.42 -7.57
C LEU A 177 8.69 -2.13 -8.21
N GLN A 178 8.94 -1.92 -9.51
CA GLN A 178 8.36 -0.80 -10.27
C GLN A 178 6.82 -0.89 -10.35
N LEU A 179 6.26 -2.08 -10.53
CA LEU A 179 4.80 -2.28 -10.56
C LEU A 179 4.16 -2.08 -9.19
N ALA A 180 4.73 -2.62 -8.12
CA ALA A 180 4.27 -2.38 -6.76
C ALA A 180 4.37 -0.89 -6.39
N ALA A 181 5.44 -0.23 -6.81
CA ALA A 181 5.61 1.21 -6.65
C ALA A 181 4.53 2.01 -7.40
N ARG A 182 4.21 1.63 -8.64
CA ARG A 182 3.15 2.26 -9.44
C ARG A 182 1.76 2.05 -8.83
N GLU A 183 1.47 0.83 -8.40
CA GLU A 183 0.23 0.44 -7.72
C GLU A 183 0.01 1.31 -6.48
N PHE A 184 1.00 1.35 -5.59
CA PHE A 184 0.87 2.03 -4.31
C PHE A 184 1.15 3.55 -4.41
N GLY A 185 1.80 4.01 -5.48
CA GLY A 185 2.35 5.35 -5.57
C GLY A 185 3.52 5.57 -4.61
N SER A 186 4.49 4.66 -4.58
CA SER A 186 5.71 4.80 -3.77
C SER A 186 6.89 5.30 -4.60
N ARG A 187 7.40 6.49 -4.26
CA ARG A 187 8.50 7.11 -4.99
C ARG A 187 9.82 6.39 -4.74
N SER A 188 10.10 6.04 -3.49
CA SER A 188 11.35 5.37 -3.13
C SER A 188 11.44 3.98 -3.76
N ALA A 189 10.36 3.18 -3.70
CA ALA A 189 10.32 1.87 -4.35
C ALA A 189 10.51 1.97 -5.88
N LEU A 190 9.89 2.98 -6.52
CA LEU A 190 10.08 3.24 -7.95
C LEU A 190 11.56 3.47 -8.27
N PHE A 191 12.22 4.38 -7.56
CA PHE A 191 13.62 4.69 -7.83
C PHE A 191 14.54 3.50 -7.57
N THR A 192 14.29 2.73 -6.50
CA THR A 192 15.02 1.46 -6.28
C THR A 192 14.82 0.50 -7.44
N GLY A 193 13.60 0.33 -7.94
CA GLY A 193 13.31 -0.54 -9.08
C GLY A 193 13.96 -0.06 -10.39
N LEU A 194 14.02 1.26 -10.62
CA LEU A 194 14.72 1.84 -11.78
C LEU A 194 16.23 1.67 -11.69
N LEU A 195 16.81 1.81 -10.49
CA LEU A 195 18.24 1.59 -10.25
C LEU A 195 18.63 0.13 -10.50
N LEU A 196 17.80 -0.82 -10.06
CA LEU A 196 18.01 -2.25 -10.33
C LEU A 196 17.93 -2.59 -11.83
N GLY A 197 17.03 -1.95 -12.57
CA GLY A 197 16.85 -2.16 -14.00
C GLY A 197 17.80 -1.37 -14.91
N LYS A 198 18.69 -0.54 -14.37
CA LYS A 198 19.46 0.46 -15.13
C LYS A 198 20.30 -0.14 -16.25
N GLU A 199 20.90 -1.31 -16.03
CA GLU A 199 21.79 -1.95 -17.02
C GLU A 199 21.05 -2.45 -18.28
N GLN A 200 19.73 -2.51 -18.25
CA GLN A 200 18.91 -2.96 -19.38
C GLN A 200 18.18 -1.83 -20.11
N ALA A 201 18.24 -0.60 -19.59
CA ALA A 201 17.53 0.52 -20.16
C ALA A 201 18.10 0.85 -21.55
N THR A 202 17.32 0.56 -22.59
CA THR A 202 17.60 1.00 -23.94
C THR A 202 17.04 2.42 -24.15
N PRO A 203 17.52 3.17 -25.15
CA PRO A 203 16.96 4.49 -25.49
C PRO A 203 15.45 4.44 -25.83
N GLN A 204 14.96 3.31 -26.34
CA GLN A 204 13.54 3.10 -26.64
C GLN A 204 12.69 2.98 -25.36
N ASP A 205 13.29 2.59 -24.23
CA ASP A 205 12.61 2.45 -22.95
C ASP A 205 12.36 3.80 -22.25
N ALA A 206 13.01 4.88 -22.69
CA ALA A 206 12.91 6.20 -22.05
C ALA A 206 11.46 6.71 -21.97
N VAL A 207 10.65 6.47 -23.01
CA VAL A 207 9.23 6.86 -23.03
C VAL A 207 8.41 6.01 -22.07
N ALA A 208 8.66 4.70 -22.02
CA ALA A 208 7.98 3.79 -21.11
C ALA A 208 8.30 4.11 -19.64
N VAL A 209 9.58 4.35 -19.34
CA VAL A 209 10.06 4.82 -18.03
C VAL A 209 9.42 6.16 -17.68
N GLY A 210 9.36 7.12 -18.60
CA GLY A 210 8.70 8.41 -18.37
C GLY A 210 7.22 8.26 -18.00
N ARG A 211 6.47 7.39 -18.70
CA ARG A 211 5.07 7.08 -18.34
C ARG A 211 4.94 6.41 -16.99
N LEU A 212 5.81 5.45 -16.68
CA LEU A 212 5.84 4.78 -15.38
C LEU A 212 6.08 5.78 -14.25
N VAL A 213 7.07 6.66 -14.40
CA VAL A 213 7.39 7.72 -13.43
C VAL A 213 6.19 8.65 -13.25
N ASN A 214 5.63 9.19 -14.33
CA ASN A 214 4.49 10.11 -14.26
C ASN A 214 3.28 9.47 -13.59
N HIS A 215 2.95 8.22 -13.96
CA HIS A 215 1.82 7.51 -13.35
C HIS A 215 2.06 7.28 -11.86
N THR A 216 3.25 6.84 -11.48
CA THR A 216 3.58 6.59 -10.07
C THR A 216 3.54 7.87 -9.23
N LEU A 217 4.03 8.99 -9.77
CA LEU A 217 3.97 10.29 -9.10
C LEU A 217 2.53 10.80 -8.98
N ALA A 218 1.73 10.68 -10.03
CA ALA A 218 0.32 11.02 -9.99
C ALA A 218 -0.45 10.16 -8.97
N THR A 219 -0.18 8.85 -8.91
CA THR A 219 -0.75 7.95 -7.88
C THR A 219 -0.30 8.39 -6.48
N ALA A 220 0.98 8.74 -6.30
CA ALA A 220 1.50 9.22 -5.01
C ALA A 220 0.81 10.51 -4.56
N ASP A 221 0.58 11.46 -5.46
CA ASP A 221 -0.06 12.74 -5.16
C ASP A 221 -1.55 12.54 -4.85
N ARG A 222 -2.25 11.71 -5.63
CA ARG A 222 -3.64 11.32 -5.33
C ARG A 222 -3.76 10.65 -3.96
N ARG A 223 -2.87 9.70 -3.67
CA ARG A 223 -2.83 9.02 -2.37
C ARG A 223 -2.57 10.00 -1.22
N ARG A 224 -1.65 10.96 -1.38
CA ARG A 224 -1.39 12.00 -0.36
C ARG A 224 -2.62 12.86 -0.08
N LEU A 225 -3.34 13.28 -1.12
CA LEU A 225 -4.57 14.06 -0.97
C LEU A 225 -5.67 13.25 -0.28
N ASP A 226 -5.85 12.00 -0.69
CA ASP A 226 -6.81 11.08 -0.10
C ASP A 226 -6.47 10.74 1.37
N TRP A 227 -5.20 10.49 1.68
CA TRP A 227 -4.75 10.29 3.05
C TRP A 227 -4.96 11.53 3.91
N ALA A 228 -4.77 12.73 3.36
CA ALA A 228 -5.08 13.97 4.06
C ALA A 228 -6.58 14.13 4.33
N LEU A 229 -7.44 13.68 3.41
CA LEU A 229 -8.89 13.61 3.64
C LEU A 229 -9.22 12.62 4.77
N LYS A 230 -8.71 11.38 4.68
CA LYS A 230 -8.92 10.31 5.66
C LYS A 230 -8.40 10.67 7.06
N ALA A 231 -7.28 11.39 7.14
CA ALA A 231 -6.67 11.80 8.41
C ALA A 231 -7.40 12.96 9.10
N ARG A 232 -8.17 13.78 8.37
CA ARG A 232 -8.87 14.93 8.97
C ARG A 232 -9.98 14.52 9.95
N GLY A 233 -10.44 13.26 9.94
CA GLY A 233 -11.64 12.83 10.67
C GLY A 233 -12.88 13.60 10.20
N ALA A 234 -14.06 13.26 10.73
CA ALA A 234 -15.33 13.89 10.35
C ALA A 234 -15.20 15.42 10.20
N MET A 235 -15.29 15.90 8.96
CA MET A 235 -15.07 17.28 8.61
C MET A 235 -16.12 18.13 9.33
N ARG A 236 -15.71 19.01 10.27
CA ARG A 236 -16.57 20.04 10.89
C ARG A 236 -17.07 21.10 9.89
N GLN A 237 -16.86 20.92 8.60
CA GLN A 237 -17.35 21.80 7.55
C GLN A 237 -18.06 20.95 6.50
N LYS A 238 -19.37 21.20 6.34
CA LYS A 238 -20.15 20.69 5.20
C LYS A 238 -19.41 21.07 3.91
N LEU A 239 -18.84 20.08 3.23
CA LEU A 239 -18.40 20.24 1.85
C LEU A 239 -19.65 20.49 0.99
N THR A 240 -19.94 21.76 0.70
CA THR A 240 -20.88 22.10 -0.34
C THR A 240 -20.20 21.85 -1.69
N PRO A 241 -20.77 21.03 -2.58
CA PRO A 241 -20.18 20.74 -3.88
C PRO A 241 -20.01 22.04 -4.67
N LYS A 242 -18.77 22.46 -4.92
CA LYS A 242 -18.46 23.53 -5.86
C LYS A 242 -18.31 22.92 -7.25
N HIS A 243 -19.46 22.77 -7.91
CA HIS A 243 -19.65 22.40 -9.32
C HIS A 243 -19.15 21.01 -9.75
N GLY A 244 -20.03 20.25 -10.43
CA GLY A 244 -19.71 18.98 -11.10
C GLY A 244 -19.94 17.69 -10.31
N TRP A 245 -20.18 17.75 -9.00
CA TRP A 245 -20.49 16.57 -8.19
C TRP A 245 -21.99 16.52 -7.89
N THR A 246 -22.78 16.02 -8.84
CA THR A 246 -24.17 15.62 -8.57
C THR A 246 -24.15 14.16 -8.13
N LEU A 247 -24.09 13.92 -6.81
CA LEU A 247 -24.72 12.71 -6.29
C LEU A 247 -26.20 12.81 -6.65
N GLY A 248 -26.77 11.73 -7.17
CA GLY A 248 -28.10 11.69 -7.79
C GLY A 248 -29.23 12.30 -6.96
N PRO A 249 -30.43 12.45 -7.55
CA PRO A 249 -31.48 13.27 -6.98
C PRO A 249 -31.84 12.82 -5.56
N PRO A 250 -32.06 13.78 -4.63
CA PRO A 250 -32.44 13.44 -3.27
C PRO A 250 -33.76 12.68 -3.28
N LEU A 251 -33.83 11.57 -2.54
CA LEU A 251 -35.08 10.88 -2.25
C LEU A 251 -36.06 11.91 -1.67
N SER A 252 -37.13 12.19 -2.42
CA SER A 252 -38.21 13.05 -1.99
C SER A 252 -38.81 12.50 -0.70
N SER A 253 -38.71 13.26 0.39
CA SER A 253 -39.50 13.03 1.60
C SER A 253 -40.96 13.37 1.31
N SER A 254 -41.66 12.41 0.73
CA SER A 254 -43.12 12.44 0.64
C SER A 254 -43.71 12.16 2.02
N GLY A 255 -44.35 13.18 2.59
CA GLY A 255 -45.47 13.00 3.50
C GLY A 255 -45.16 13.15 4.99
N GLN A 256 -45.45 14.34 5.53
CA GLN A 256 -46.69 14.61 6.28
C GLN A 256 -46.51 15.86 7.15
N ARG A 257 -47.17 16.95 6.76
CA ARG A 257 -47.67 17.98 7.69
C ARG A 257 -49.15 18.13 7.41
N LYS A 258 -49.99 17.85 8.41
CA LYS A 258 -51.12 18.67 8.89
C LYS A 258 -51.99 17.83 9.84
N LYS A 259 -51.95 18.17 11.12
CA LYS A 259 -53.05 18.87 11.80
C LYS A 259 -52.44 19.83 12.82
#